data_AF-A0A3S1NQ85-F1
#
_entry.id   AF-A0A3S1NQ85-F1
#
_cell.length_a   1.000
_cell.length_b   1.000
_cell.length_c   1.000
_cell.angle_alpha   90.00
_cell.angle_beta   90.00
_cell.angle_gamma   90.00
#
_symmetry.space_group_name_H-M   'P 1'
#
loop_
_entity.id
_entity.type
_entity.pdbx_description
1 polymer ?
#
loop_
_entity_poly.entity_id
_entity_poly.type
_entity_poly.pdbx_seq_one_letter_code
_entity_poly.pdbx_strand_id
1 'polypeptide(L)' 'MTQTKKAPPFVPTEFHVTIVDDEQGALGILSIQTPGGLLDVALDREAAEALIRAASRLQAKLDEKVS' A
#
# COMPACT_ATOMS: atom_id res chain seq x y z
N MET A 1 36.05 -10.40 13.44
CA MET A 1 35.12 -10.22 12.32
C MET A 1 33.72 -10.20 12.88
N THR A 2 33.17 -9.00 13.08
CA THR A 2 31.85 -8.81 13.70
C THR A 2 30.79 -9.08 12.62
N GLN A 3 29.99 -10.12 12.81
CA GLN A 3 28.88 -10.45 11.92
C GLN A 3 27.86 -9.30 11.99
N THR A 4 27.87 -8.41 10.99
CA THR A 4 26.85 -7.38 10.82
C THR A 4 25.50 -8.08 10.69
N LYS A 5 24.68 -8.02 11.75
CA LYS A 5 23.28 -8.46 11.70
C LYS A 5 22.61 -7.73 10.54
N LYS A 6 22.37 -8.46 9.46
CA LYS A 6 21.65 -7.96 8.28
C LYS A 6 20.29 -7.50 8.79
N ALA A 7 19.95 -6.22 8.60
CA ALA A 7 18.62 -5.74 8.94
C ALA A 7 17.60 -6.65 8.24
N PRO A 8 16.53 -7.07 8.93
CA PRO A 8 15.49 -7.88 8.30
C PRO A 8 15.00 -7.17 7.03
N PRO A 9 14.64 -7.93 5.98
CA PRO A 9 14.11 -7.34 4.76
C PRO A 9 12.94 -6.43 5.10
N PHE A 10 12.89 -5.27 4.45
CA PHE A 10 11.81 -4.31 4.64
C PHE A 10 10.48 -4.99 4.30
N VAL A 11 9.65 -5.19 5.32
CA VAL A 11 8.31 -5.76 5.15
C VAL A 11 7.31 -4.65 5.49
N PRO A 12 6.63 -4.07 4.49
CA PRO A 12 5.46 -3.22 4.73
C PRO A 12 4.46 -4.01 5.56
N THR A 13 3.98 -3.42 6.66
CA THR A 13 3.08 -4.12 7.59
C THR A 13 1.63 -3.93 7.18
N GLU A 14 1.30 -2.81 6.52
CA GLU A 14 -0.07 -2.49 6.09
C GLU A 14 -0.08 -1.48 4.93
N PHE A 15 -1.06 -1.61 4.03
CA PHE A 15 -1.27 -0.71 2.90
C PHE A 15 -2.72 -0.19 2.92
N HIS A 16 -2.88 1.13 2.90
CA HIS A 16 -4.18 1.80 2.80
C HIS A 16 -4.20 2.66 1.54
N VAL A 17 -5.22 2.49 0.70
CA VAL A 17 -5.44 3.33 -0.48
C VAL A 17 -6.75 4.05 -0.31
N THR A 18 -6.72 5.38 -0.33
CA THR A 18 -7.91 6.24 -0.27
C THR A 18 -7.93 7.16 -1.48
N ILE A 19 -9.08 7.30 -2.13
CA ILE A 19 -9.27 8.35 -3.14
C ILE A 19 -9.84 9.57 -2.43
N VAL A 20 -9.20 10.72 -2.59
CA VAL A 20 -9.67 12.01 -2.10
C VAL A 20 -9.93 12.90 -3.31
N ASP A 21 -11.12 13.46 -3.42
CA ASP A 21 -11.40 14.50 -4.43
C ASP A 21 -10.78 15.84 -3.97
N ASP A 22 -9.84 16.38 -4.74
CA ASP A 22 -9.32 17.74 -4.58
C ASP A 22 -9.93 18.69 -5.63
N GLU A 23 -9.77 20.01 -5.45
CA GLU A 23 -10.21 21.04 -6.40
C GLU A 23 -9.61 20.87 -7.81
N GLN A 24 -8.52 20.10 -7.94
CA GLN A 24 -7.84 19.76 -9.20
C GLN A 24 -8.19 18.37 -9.75
N GLY A 25 -9.04 17.59 -9.07
CA GLY A 25 -9.47 16.24 -9.45
C GLY A 25 -9.19 15.18 -8.36
N ALA A 26 -9.64 13.94 -8.60
CA ALA A 26 -9.44 12.82 -7.69
C ALA A 26 -7.94 12.46 -7.55
N LEU A 27 -7.38 12.69 -6.37
CA LEU A 27 -6.02 12.28 -5.99
C LEU A 27 -6.12 11.04 -5.10
N GLY A 28 -5.44 9.97 -5.49
CA GLY A 28 -5.27 8.82 -4.60
C GLY A 28 -4.18 9.11 -3.58
N ILE A 29 -4.35 8.66 -2.36
CA ILE A 29 -3.30 8.60 -1.36
C ILE A 29 -3.08 7.13 -1.02
N LEU A 30 -1.86 6.65 -1.24
CA LEU A 30 -1.38 5.36 -0.76
C LEU A 30 -0.58 5.61 0.52
N SER A 31 -1.15 5.20 1.64
CA SER A 31 -0.51 5.22 2.95
C SER A 31 0.07 3.83 3.24
N ILE A 32 1.38 3.76 3.49
CA ILE A 32 2.09 2.53 3.78
C ILE A 32 2.63 2.61 5.20
N GLN A 33 2.19 1.70 6.07
CA GLN A 33 2.75 1.58 7.40
C GLN A 33 4.08 0.84 7.31
N THR A 34 5.16 1.55 7.63
CA THR A 34 6.52 1.02 7.64
C THR A 34 7.07 0.96 9.08
N PRO A 35 8.14 0.19 9.32
CA PRO A 35 8.85 0.22 10.61
C PRO A 35 9.41 1.61 10.97
N GLY A 36 9.61 2.48 9.96
CA GLY A 36 10.07 3.86 10.14
C GLY A 36 8.95 4.88 10.32
N GLY A 37 7.67 4.45 10.31
CA GLY A 37 6.50 5.33 10.38
C GLY A 37 5.61 5.22 9.14
N LEU A 38 4.68 6.17 9.01
CA LEU A 38 3.74 6.23 7.90
C LEU A 38 4.40 6.89 6.68
N LEU A 39 4.28 6.26 5.52
CA LEU A 39 4.68 6.81 4.23
C LEU A 39 3.43 7.09 3.41
N ASP A 40 3.15 8.36 3.13
CA ASP A 40 2.05 8.77 2.26
C ASP A 40 2.57 9.10 0.86
N VAL A 41 2.00 8.44 -0.15
CA VAL A 41 2.32 8.63 -1.56
C VAL A 41 1.10 9.17 -2.27
N ALA A 42 1.22 10.37 -2.85
CA ALA A 42 0.19 10.92 -3.73
C ALA A 42 0.20 10.19 -5.08
N LEU A 43 -0.98 9.86 -5.57
CA LEU A 43 -1.24 9.14 -6.80
C LEU A 43 -2.18 9.95 -7.67
N ASP A 44 -1.97 9.90 -8.96
CA ASP A 44 -3.02 10.30 -9.91
C ASP A 44 -4.21 9.31 -9.83
N ARG A 45 -5.33 9.73 -10.40
CA ARG A 45 -6.57 8.96 -10.40
C ARG A 45 -6.40 7.56 -11.00
N GLU A 46 -5.69 7.42 -12.11
CA GLU A 46 -5.55 6.14 -12.82
C GLU A 46 -4.74 5.15 -11.97
N ALA A 47 -3.65 5.63 -11.37
CA ALA A 47 -2.82 4.86 -10.46
C ALA A 47 -3.61 4.44 -9.19
N ALA A 48 -4.40 5.34 -8.62
CA ALA A 48 -5.24 5.06 -7.46
C ALA A 48 -6.28 3.97 -7.74
N GLU A 49 -7.00 4.09 -8.86
CA GLU A 49 -7.98 3.10 -9.27
C GLU A 49 -7.35 1.74 -9.59
N ALA A 50 -6.17 1.73 -10.22
CA ALA A 50 -5.44 0.49 -10.51
C ALA A 50 -5.05 -0.25 -9.23
N LEU A 51 -4.59 0.47 -8.20
CA LEU A 51 -4.24 -0.10 -6.91
C LEU A 51 -5.47 -0.63 -6.15
N ILE A 52 -6.60 0.09 -6.17
CA ILE A 52 -7.84 -0.41 -5.58
C ILE A 52 -8.28 -1.72 -6.25
N ARG A 53 -8.26 -1.77 -7.59
CA ARG A 53 -8.60 -2.99 -8.34
C ARG A 53 -7.65 -4.16 -8.00
N ALA A 54 -6.36 -3.88 -7.83
CA ALA A 54 -5.39 -4.89 -7.42
C ALA A 54 -5.65 -5.39 -5.99
N ALA A 55 -5.92 -4.48 -5.05
CA ALA A 55 -6.24 -4.81 -3.67
C ALA A 55 -7.51 -5.68 -3.57
N SER A 56 -8.59 -5.31 -4.28
CA SER A 56 -9.82 -6.12 -4.32
C SER A 56 -9.59 -7.52 -4.87
N ARG A 57 -8.74 -7.67 -5.90
CA ARG A 57 -8.38 -9.00 -6.46
C ARG A 57 -7.58 -9.85 -5.47
N LEU A 58 -6.65 -9.23 -4.73
CA LEU A 58 -5.87 -9.92 -3.71
C LEU A 58 -6.77 -10.37 -2.56
N GLN A 59 -7.69 -9.52 -2.12
CA GLN A 59 -8.66 -9.86 -1.08
C GLN A 59 -9.56 -11.03 -1.51
N ALA A 60 -10.11 -10.99 -2.73
CA ALA A 60 -10.91 -12.10 -3.27
C ALA A 60 -10.13 -13.42 -3.27
N LYS A 61 -8.85 -13.41 -3.67
CA LYS A 61 -7.98 -14.60 -3.65
C LYS A 61 -7.64 -15.09 -2.23
N LEU A 62 -7.61 -14.19 -1.25
CA LEU A 62 -7.41 -14.53 0.15
C LEU A 62 -8.69 -15.18 0.72
N ASP A 63 -9.86 -14.63 0.44
CA ASP A 63 -11.16 -15.21 0.80
C ASP A 63 -11.36 -16.62 0.19
N GLU A 64 -10.99 -16.82 -1.07
CA GLU A 64 -11.02 -18.14 -1.73
C GLU A 64 -10.09 -19.18 -1.06
N LYS A 65 -9.03 -18.73 -0.38
CA LYS A 65 -8.06 -19.62 0.30
C LYS A 65 -8.43 -19.94 1.75
N VAL A 66 -9.46 -19.29 2.29
CA VAL A 66 -9.91 -19.43 3.69
C VAL A 66 -11.22 -20.22 3.81
N SER A 67 -11.88 -20.55 2.69
CA SER A 67 -13.01 -21.51 2.63
C SER A 67 -12.54 -22.94 2.37
#